data_AF-A0A953SI98-F1
#
_entry.id   AF-A0A953SI98-F1
#
_cell.length_a   1.000
_cell.length_b   1.000
_cell.length_c   1.000
_cell.angle_alpha   90.00
_cell.angle_beta   90.00
_cell.angle_gamma   90.00
#
_symmetry.space_group_name_H-M   'P 1'
#
loop_
_entity.id
_entity.type
_entity.pdbx_description
1 polymer ?
#
loop_
_entity_poly.entity_id
_entity_poly.type
_entity_poly.pdbx_seq_one_letter_code
_entity_poly.pdbx_strand_id
1 'polypeptide(L)'
;YLLARVGSTNAGVFLPNSMGEYSLGAYINYDRPKESAEPMLESMAGVIAPVFEEDREVVRLTRAAQVRERLGEHGAWLEDQSVLAIGCYDHPGVEHAECLAVLCLFRDRRMPFSLQTARTVQIASELFGRQMSRVIHVHHRHLPEDVWGEDEVDDDIDLAA
;
A
#
# COMPACT_ATOMS: atom_id res chain seq x y z
N TYR A 1 3.91 10.33 -11.10
CA TYR A 1 3.30 9.80 -12.34
C TYR A 1 1.87 9.30 -12.12
N LEU A 2 1.63 8.36 -11.18
CA LEU A 2 0.29 7.80 -10.91
C LEU A 2 -0.78 8.86 -10.58
N LEU A 3 -0.49 9.76 -9.63
CA LEU A 3 -1.43 10.82 -9.22
C LEU A 3 -1.90 11.71 -10.37
N ALA A 4 -0.99 12.07 -11.28
CA ALA A 4 -1.32 12.90 -12.45
C ALA A 4 -2.31 12.20 -13.41
N ARG A 5 -2.40 10.86 -13.39
CA ARG A 5 -3.34 10.08 -14.20
C ARG A 5 -4.63 9.73 -13.47
N VAL A 6 -4.60 9.58 -12.15
CA VAL A 6 -5.77 9.20 -11.34
C VAL A 6 -6.62 10.42 -10.96
N GLY A 7 -6.02 11.61 -10.96
CA GLY A 7 -6.64 12.84 -10.49
C GLY A 7 -6.61 12.94 -8.97
N SER A 8 -7.34 13.93 -8.45
CA SER A 8 -7.51 14.20 -7.02
C SER A 8 -7.90 12.95 -6.23
N THR A 9 -7.00 12.49 -5.35
CA THR A 9 -7.19 11.28 -4.54
C THR A 9 -6.25 11.29 -3.34
N ASN A 10 -6.69 10.69 -2.23
CA ASN A 10 -5.77 10.24 -1.20
C ASN A 10 -5.15 8.90 -1.64
N ALA A 11 -3.91 8.64 -1.23
CA ALA A 11 -3.24 7.38 -1.52
C ALA A 11 -2.25 7.01 -0.42
N GLY A 12 -2.26 5.75 0.02
CA GLY A 12 -1.28 5.15 0.91
C GLY A 12 -0.52 4.01 0.22
N VAL A 13 0.77 3.90 0.55
CA VAL A 13 1.63 2.77 0.22
C VAL A 13 2.06 2.15 1.53
N PHE A 14 1.73 0.88 1.73
CA PHE A 14 2.09 0.13 2.93
C PHE A 14 3.17 -0.88 2.58
N LEU A 15 4.21 -0.96 3.40
CA LEU A 15 5.35 -1.84 3.20
C LEU A 15 5.41 -2.86 4.35
N PRO A 16 5.61 -4.16 4.05
CA PRO A 16 5.81 -5.16 5.08
C PRO A 16 7.16 -4.94 5.76
N ASN A 17 7.25 -5.26 7.05
CA ASN A 17 8.50 -5.36 7.80
C ASN A 17 8.94 -6.83 7.91
N SER A 18 10.11 -7.05 8.50
CA SER A 18 10.69 -8.37 8.78
C SER A 18 9.76 -9.32 9.55
N MET A 19 8.83 -8.78 10.34
CA MET A 19 7.91 -9.54 11.18
C MET A 19 6.56 -9.82 10.51
N GLY A 20 6.40 -9.43 9.23
CA GLY A 20 5.15 -9.59 8.48
C GLY A 20 4.06 -8.57 8.84
N GLU A 21 4.38 -7.58 9.68
CA GLU A 21 3.49 -6.44 9.92
C GLU A 21 3.70 -5.38 8.85
N TYR A 22 2.73 -4.49 8.67
CA TYR A 22 2.82 -3.42 7.68
C TYR A 22 2.98 -2.06 8.34
N SER A 23 3.81 -1.22 7.72
CA SER A 23 3.99 0.19 8.06
C SER A 23 3.66 1.09 6.87
N LEU A 24 3.44 2.38 7.13
CA LEU A 24 3.19 3.36 6.08
C LEU A 24 4.51 3.81 5.42
N GLY A 25 4.76 3.38 4.19
CA GLY A 25 5.94 3.78 3.42
C GLY A 25 5.78 5.12 2.68
N ALA A 26 4.56 5.44 2.25
CA ALA A 26 4.26 6.75 1.66
C ALA A 26 2.77 7.09 1.79
N TYR A 27 2.48 8.39 1.93
CA TYR A 27 1.11 8.89 1.91
C TYR A 27 0.97 10.18 1.12
N ILE A 28 -0.11 10.27 0.35
CA ILE A 28 -0.55 11.47 -0.34
C ILE A 28 -1.91 11.85 0.22
N ASN A 29 -1.94 13.02 0.84
CA ASN A 29 -3.15 13.66 1.32
C ASN A 29 -3.63 14.69 0.29
N TYR A 30 -4.86 14.55 -0.19
CA TYR A 30 -5.45 15.50 -1.12
C TYR A 30 -6.46 16.44 -0.45
N ASP A 31 -7.27 15.95 0.50
CA ASP A 31 -8.43 16.68 1.02
C ASP A 31 -8.58 16.68 2.54
N ARG A 32 -7.63 16.12 3.30
CA ARG A 32 -7.71 16.06 4.78
C ARG A 32 -6.74 17.02 5.46
N PRO A 33 -7.12 17.60 6.63
CA PRO A 33 -6.19 18.36 7.47
C PRO A 33 -4.99 17.48 7.90
N LYS A 34 -3.77 17.96 7.71
CA LYS A 34 -2.50 17.22 7.95
C LYS A 34 -2.42 16.61 9.37
N GLU A 35 -2.85 17.36 10.37
CA GLU A 35 -2.83 16.99 11.80
C GLU A 35 -3.77 15.81 12.14
N SER A 36 -4.74 15.51 11.28
CA SER A 36 -5.69 14.40 11.48
C SER A 36 -5.32 13.12 10.73
N ALA A 37 -4.30 13.18 9.88
CA ALA A 37 -3.97 12.10 8.96
C ALA A 37 -3.02 11.06 9.57
N GLU A 38 -2.01 11.47 10.35
CA GLU A 38 -0.94 10.55 10.81
C GLU A 38 -1.43 9.38 11.68
N PRO A 39 -2.18 9.58 12.79
CA PRO A 39 -2.66 8.47 13.62
C PRO A 39 -3.64 7.54 12.87
N MET A 40 -4.41 8.13 11.96
CA MET A 40 -5.32 7.38 11.10
C MET A 40 -4.53 6.47 10.14
N LEU A 41 -3.45 6.97 9.55
CA LEU A 41 -2.66 6.23 8.56
C LEU A 41 -1.87 5.07 9.14
N GLU A 42 -1.38 5.23 10.36
CA GLU A 42 -0.74 4.14 11.08
C GLU A 42 -1.75 3.03 11.40
N SER A 43 -2.94 3.40 11.88
CA SER A 43 -4.05 2.46 12.05
C SER A 43 -4.49 1.82 10.73
N MET A 44 -4.32 2.50 9.59
CA MET A 44 -4.64 1.93 8.28
C MET A 44 -3.68 0.83 7.87
N ALA A 45 -2.39 0.91 8.25
CA ALA A 45 -1.42 -0.10 7.88
C ALA A 45 -1.80 -1.47 8.45
N GLY A 46 -2.20 -1.52 9.73
CA GLY A 46 -2.64 -2.74 10.40
C GLY A 46 -4.00 -3.30 9.96
N VAL A 47 -4.76 -2.58 9.13
CA VAL A 47 -6.10 -3.00 8.69
C VAL A 47 -6.16 -3.24 7.18
N ILE A 48 -5.64 -2.30 6.39
CA ILE A 48 -5.73 -2.35 4.93
C ILE A 48 -4.76 -3.38 4.38
N ALA A 49 -3.50 -3.32 4.78
CA ALA A 49 -2.48 -4.13 4.12
C ALA A 49 -2.72 -5.64 4.29
N PRO A 50 -3.00 -6.17 5.50
CA PRO A 50 -3.30 -7.60 5.66
C PRO A 50 -4.54 -8.06 4.88
N VAL A 51 -5.52 -7.18 4.64
CA VAL A 51 -6.75 -7.53 3.92
C VAL A 51 -6.53 -7.62 2.40
N PHE A 52 -5.56 -6.90 1.86
CA PHE A 52 -5.33 -6.81 0.41
C PHE A 52 -3.99 -7.39 -0.05
N GLU A 53 -3.15 -7.92 0.84
CA GLU A 53 -1.83 -8.44 0.48
C GLU A 53 -1.87 -9.70 -0.41
N GLU A 54 -3.00 -10.40 -0.47
CA GLU A 54 -3.21 -11.55 -1.36
C GLU A 54 -3.90 -11.16 -2.69
N ASP A 55 -4.39 -9.92 -2.81
CA ASP A 55 -5.10 -9.45 -3.99
C ASP A 55 -4.15 -9.11 -5.14
N ARG A 56 -4.07 -10.03 -6.10
CA ARG A 56 -3.27 -9.91 -7.35
C ARG A 56 -3.90 -8.97 -8.39
N GLU A 57 -5.20 -8.74 -8.27
CA GLU A 57 -5.97 -7.82 -9.13
C GLU A 57 -6.50 -6.64 -8.34
N VAL A 58 -6.68 -5.49 -9.01
CA VAL A 58 -7.21 -4.30 -8.34
C VAL A 58 -8.62 -4.54 -7.81
N VAL A 59 -8.75 -4.55 -6.49
CA VAL A 59 -10.04 -4.54 -5.80
C VAL A 59 -10.62 -3.15 -5.87
N ARG A 60 -11.88 -3.06 -6.30
CA ARG A 60 -12.62 -1.79 -6.37
C ARG A 60 -13.88 -1.83 -5.54
N LEU A 61 -13.91 -1.01 -4.50
CA LEU A 61 -15.05 -0.85 -3.61
C LEU A 61 -15.70 0.50 -3.90
N THR A 62 -16.96 0.48 -4.35
CA THR A 62 -17.71 1.70 -4.71
C THR A 62 -18.92 1.96 -3.80
N ARG A 63 -19.21 1.03 -2.87
CA ARG A 63 -20.35 1.12 -1.95
C ARG A 63 -19.92 0.79 -0.53
N ALA A 64 -20.57 1.43 0.46
CA ALA A 64 -20.34 1.17 1.88
C ALA A 64 -20.46 -0.31 2.25
N ALA A 65 -21.43 -1.03 1.68
CA ALA A 65 -21.61 -2.46 1.92
C ALA A 65 -20.38 -3.29 1.53
N GLN A 66 -19.70 -2.95 0.43
CA GLN A 66 -18.50 -3.65 -0.02
C GLN A 66 -17.30 -3.36 0.88
N VAL A 67 -17.22 -2.12 1.40
CA VAL A 67 -16.20 -1.74 2.39
C VAL A 67 -16.38 -2.52 3.67
N ARG A 68 -17.61 -2.58 4.22
CA ARG A 68 -17.90 -3.36 5.43
C ARG A 68 -17.66 -4.85 5.26
N GLU A 69 -18.06 -5.40 4.11
CA GLU A 69 -17.83 -6.81 3.80
C GLU A 69 -16.33 -7.14 3.75
N ARG A 70 -15.50 -6.25 3.20
CA ARG A 70 -14.07 -6.49 3.01
C ARG A 70 -13.23 -6.16 4.24
N LEU A 71 -13.54 -5.08 4.96
CA LEU A 71 -12.71 -4.50 6.03
C LEU A 71 -13.34 -4.59 7.43
N GLY A 72 -14.58 -5.07 7.53
CA GLY A 72 -15.31 -5.12 8.80
C GLY A 72 -15.51 -3.74 9.43
N GLU A 73 -15.62 -3.72 10.77
CA GLU A 73 -15.85 -2.49 11.54
C GLU A 73 -14.66 -1.53 11.50
N HIS A 74 -13.44 -2.04 11.31
CA HIS A 74 -12.22 -1.23 11.19
C HIS A 74 -12.16 -0.41 9.89
N GLY A 75 -13.02 -0.75 8.91
CA GLY A 75 -13.17 -0.04 7.64
C GLY A 75 -14.21 1.09 7.63
N ALA A 76 -14.89 1.36 8.76
CA ALA A 76 -16.05 2.27 8.78
C ALA A 76 -15.76 3.67 8.17
N TRP A 77 -14.56 4.19 8.38
CA TRP A 77 -14.13 5.50 7.85
C TRP A 77 -13.96 5.55 6.32
N LEU A 78 -13.95 4.39 5.64
CA LEU A 78 -13.93 4.25 4.18
C LEU A 78 -15.33 4.07 3.57
N GLU A 79 -16.40 3.93 4.35
CA GLU A 79 -17.74 3.61 3.82
C GLU A 79 -18.30 4.67 2.86
N ASP A 80 -17.90 5.94 3.07
CA ASP A 80 -18.23 7.07 2.20
C ASP A 80 -17.20 7.35 1.11
N GLN A 81 -16.22 6.47 0.95
CA GLN A 81 -15.17 6.56 -0.05
C GLN A 81 -15.39 5.57 -1.20
N SER A 82 -14.90 5.92 -2.38
CA SER A 82 -14.55 4.95 -3.41
C SER A 82 -13.10 4.51 -3.16
N VAL A 83 -12.84 3.21 -3.18
CA VAL A 83 -11.52 2.64 -2.85
C VAL A 83 -11.01 1.79 -4.03
N LEU A 84 -9.71 1.92 -4.31
CA LEU A 84 -8.92 0.94 -5.06
C LEU A 84 -7.83 0.41 -4.15
N ALA A 85 -7.66 -0.91 -4.08
CA ALA A 85 -6.58 -1.53 -3.34
C ALA A 85 -5.97 -2.70 -4.13
N ILE A 86 -4.66 -2.93 -3.97
CA ILE A 86 -3.93 -4.00 -4.66
C ILE A 86 -2.60 -4.32 -3.97
N GLY A 87 -2.22 -5.60 -3.94
CA GLY A 87 -0.87 -6.06 -3.60
C GLY A 87 0.13 -5.86 -4.76
N CYS A 88 1.35 -5.46 -4.43
CA CYS A 88 2.47 -5.28 -5.35
C CYS A 88 3.50 -6.36 -5.11
N TYR A 89 3.84 -7.13 -6.13
CA TYR A 89 4.67 -8.32 -5.99
C TYR A 89 5.99 -8.20 -6.74
N ASP A 90 7.02 -8.85 -6.22
CA ASP A 90 8.36 -8.88 -6.80
C ASP A 90 8.37 -9.44 -8.25
N HIS A 91 7.62 -10.52 -8.48
CA HIS A 91 7.45 -11.20 -9.76
C HIS A 91 5.95 -11.33 -10.11
N PRO A 92 5.32 -10.28 -10.66
CA PRO A 92 3.90 -10.32 -10.98
C PRO A 92 3.54 -11.46 -11.94
N GLY A 93 2.50 -12.23 -11.60
CA GLY A 93 2.01 -13.37 -12.39
C GLY A 93 2.68 -14.72 -12.09
N VAL A 94 3.57 -14.78 -11.09
CA VAL A 94 4.18 -16.02 -10.60
C VAL A 94 3.47 -16.48 -9.32
N GLU A 95 3.24 -17.79 -9.18
CA GLU A 95 2.44 -18.38 -8.08
C GLU A 95 3.04 -18.13 -6.68
N HIS A 96 4.37 -18.11 -6.56
CA HIS A 96 5.08 -17.89 -5.30
C HIS A 96 5.71 -16.49 -5.18
N ALA A 97 5.12 -15.49 -5.81
CA ALA A 97 5.60 -14.11 -5.73
C ALA A 97 5.25 -13.47 -4.37
N GLU A 98 6.24 -12.82 -3.77
CA GLU A 98 6.18 -12.16 -2.47
C GLU A 98 5.52 -10.78 -2.56
N CYS A 99 4.61 -10.46 -1.64
CA CYS A 99 3.99 -9.14 -1.56
C CYS A 99 4.99 -8.16 -0.95
N LEU A 100 5.45 -7.19 -1.73
CA LEU A 100 6.40 -6.17 -1.29
C LEU A 100 5.73 -4.87 -0.85
N ALA A 101 4.46 -4.67 -1.21
CA ALA A 101 3.69 -3.51 -0.79
C ALA A 101 2.20 -3.68 -1.04
N VAL A 102 1.38 -2.91 -0.32
CA VAL A 102 -0.04 -2.71 -0.66
C VAL A 102 -0.27 -1.26 -1.04
N LEU A 103 -0.90 -1.04 -2.19
CA LEU A 103 -1.37 0.28 -2.61
C LEU A 103 -2.84 0.42 -2.26
N CYS A 104 -3.21 1.56 -1.66
CA CYS A 104 -4.60 1.93 -1.45
C CYS A 104 -4.84 3.36 -1.88
N LEU A 105 -5.83 3.57 -2.75
CA LEU A 105 -6.30 4.88 -3.18
C LEU A 105 -7.75 5.04 -2.75
N PHE A 106 -8.09 6.21 -2.24
CA PHE A 106 -9.46 6.51 -1.82
C PHE A 106 -9.81 7.98 -2.01
N ARG A 107 -11.07 8.23 -2.34
CA ARG A 107 -11.65 9.56 -2.53
C ARG A 107 -13.16 9.53 -2.36
N ASP A 108 -13.79 10.71 -2.31
CA ASP A 108 -15.24 10.84 -2.16
C ASP A 108 -16.00 9.91 -3.13
N ARG A 109 -16.91 9.10 -2.58
CA ARG A 109 -17.72 8.12 -3.34
C ARG A 109 -18.58 8.75 -4.42
N ARG A 110 -18.91 10.04 -4.33
CA ARG A 110 -19.63 10.80 -5.38
C ARG A 110 -18.82 10.94 -6.67
N MET A 111 -17.50 10.77 -6.58
CA MET A 111 -16.58 10.75 -7.72
C MET A 111 -15.86 9.40 -7.78
N PRO A 112 -16.55 8.28 -8.08
CA PRO A 112 -15.94 6.96 -7.99
C PRO A 112 -14.82 6.76 -9.02
N PHE A 113 -13.91 5.82 -8.76
CA PHE A 113 -12.85 5.49 -9.72
C PHE A 113 -13.39 4.76 -10.96
N SER A 114 -12.94 5.18 -12.13
CA SER A 114 -13.31 4.53 -13.40
C SER A 114 -12.61 3.18 -13.58
N LEU A 115 -13.13 2.33 -14.47
CA LEU A 115 -12.44 1.09 -14.86
C LEU A 115 -11.06 1.36 -15.47
N GLN A 116 -10.92 2.45 -16.23
CA GLN A 116 -9.64 2.87 -16.78
C GLN A 116 -8.63 3.24 -15.69
N THR A 117 -9.11 3.85 -14.60
CA THR A 117 -8.26 4.15 -13.44
C THR A 117 -7.79 2.86 -12.78
N ALA A 118 -8.68 1.91 -12.54
CA ALA A 118 -8.32 0.60 -11.99
C ALA A 118 -7.27 -0.12 -12.84
N ARG A 119 -7.41 -0.14 -14.18
CA ARG A 119 -6.39 -0.68 -15.09
C ARG A 119 -5.05 0.05 -15.00
N THR A 120 -5.08 1.37 -14.81
CA THR A 120 -3.85 2.16 -14.64
C THR A 120 -3.15 1.79 -13.32
N VAL A 121 -3.92 1.60 -12.25
CA VAL A 121 -3.40 1.16 -10.95
C VAL A 121 -2.83 -0.26 -11.03
N GLN A 122 -3.49 -1.18 -11.75
CA GLN A 122 -2.97 -2.53 -12.02
C GLN A 122 -1.59 -2.50 -12.67
N ILE A 123 -1.43 -1.75 -13.76
CA ILE A 123 -0.14 -1.64 -14.45
C ILE A 123 0.90 -0.99 -13.53
N ALA A 124 0.49 -0.02 -12.72
CA ALA A 124 1.39 0.65 -11.80
C ALA A 124 1.86 -0.26 -10.67
N SER A 125 1.00 -1.14 -10.11
CA SER A 125 1.40 -2.08 -9.06
C SER A 125 2.44 -3.08 -9.56
N GLU A 126 2.27 -3.60 -10.79
CA GLU A 126 3.25 -4.50 -11.41
C GLU A 126 4.61 -3.84 -11.63
N LEU A 127 4.61 -2.58 -12.09
CA LEU A 127 5.84 -1.81 -12.25
C LEU A 127 6.47 -1.49 -10.89
N PHE A 128 5.66 -1.13 -9.90
CA PHE A 128 6.10 -0.80 -8.56
C PHE A 128 6.76 -1.99 -7.87
N GLY A 129 6.11 -3.16 -7.86
CA GLY A 129 6.66 -4.39 -7.29
C GLY A 129 8.00 -4.79 -7.92
N ARG A 130 8.11 -4.73 -9.26
CA ARG A 130 9.39 -4.95 -9.96
C ARG A 130 10.47 -3.95 -9.57
N GLN A 131 10.14 -2.67 -9.37
CA GLN A 131 11.14 -1.69 -8.94
C GLN A 131 11.54 -1.91 -7.48
N MET A 132 10.59 -2.21 -6.58
CA MET A 132 10.86 -2.50 -5.19
C MET A 132 11.78 -3.72 -5.05
N SER A 133 11.48 -4.82 -5.76
CA SER A 133 12.34 -6.02 -5.79
C SER A 133 13.79 -5.68 -6.18
N ARG A 134 13.98 -4.82 -7.20
CA ARG A 134 15.33 -4.38 -7.61
C ARG A 134 16.01 -3.55 -6.52
N VAL A 135 15.30 -2.64 -5.87
CA VAL A 135 15.84 -1.80 -4.79
C VAL A 135 16.25 -2.67 -3.60
N ILE A 136 15.36 -3.56 -3.16
CA ILE A 136 15.62 -4.51 -2.08
C ILE A 136 16.85 -5.36 -2.40
N HIS A 137 16.92 -5.95 -3.60
CA HIS A 137 18.05 -6.78 -4.02
C HIS A 137 19.38 -6.02 -4.08
N VAL A 138 19.36 -4.72 -4.42
CA VAL A 138 20.58 -3.89 -4.40
C VAL A 138 21.00 -3.55 -2.97
N HIS A 139 20.06 -3.19 -2.11
CA HIS A 139 20.36 -2.89 -0.69
C HIS A 139 20.86 -4.11 0.07
N HIS A 140 20.27 -5.28 -0.19
CA HIS A 140 20.63 -6.54 0.47
C HIS A 140 21.74 -7.32 -0.24
N ARG A 141 22.35 -6.74 -1.30
CA ARG A 141 23.48 -7.38 -2.02
C ARG A 141 24.67 -7.70 -1.09
N HIS A 142 24.75 -7.03 0.06
CA HIS A 142 25.80 -7.22 1.05
C HIS A 142 25.46 -8.26 2.13
N LEU A 143 24.22 -8.75 2.18
CA LEU A 143 23.77 -9.76 3.15
C LEU A 143 23.68 -11.14 2.46
N PRO A 144 24.11 -12.24 3.11
CA PRO A 144 23.93 -13.59 2.58
C PRO A 144 22.45 -13.89 2.32
N GLU A 145 22.16 -14.75 1.33
CA GLU A 145 20.78 -15.16 0.95
C GLU A 145 19.99 -15.82 2.10
N ASP A 146 20.62 -16.09 3.24
CA ASP A 146 20.03 -16.72 4.42
C ASP A 146 19.54 -15.72 5.49
N VAL A 147 19.74 -14.41 5.30
CA VAL A 147 19.44 -13.33 6.28
C VAL A 147 18.32 -12.40 5.80
N TRP A 148 17.34 -12.94 5.08
CA TRP A 148 16.13 -12.17 4.74
C TRP A 148 15.26 -12.04 6.00
N GLY A 149 15.05 -10.82 6.49
CA GLY A 149 14.14 -10.54 7.60
C GLY A 149 14.80 -10.42 9.00
N GLU A 150 16.12 -10.29 9.09
CA GLU A 150 16.73 -9.76 10.32
C GLU A 150 17.00 -8.28 10.09
N ASP A 151 16.08 -7.42 10.53
CA ASP A 151 16.43 -6.02 10.76
C ASP A 151 17.45 -6.03 11.92
N GLU A 152 18.74 -5.93 11.58
CA GLU A 152 19.70 -5.36 12.52
C GLU A 152 19.16 -3.96 12.85
N VAL A 153 18.70 -3.81 14.08
CA VAL A 153 18.36 -2.52 14.67
C VAL A 153 19.61 -1.65 14.51
N ASP A 154 19.61 -0.76 13.53
CA ASP A 154 20.69 0.20 13.30
C ASP A 154 20.61 1.23 14.44
N ASP A 155 21.20 0.86 15.58
CA ASP A 155 21.29 1.65 16.81
C ASP A 155 22.35 2.77 16.71
N ASP A 156 22.86 3.11 15.51
CA ASP A 156 23.90 4.12 15.31
C ASP A 156 23.47 5.24 14.31
N ILE A 157 22.35 5.91 14.57
CA ILE A 157 22.25 7.35 14.23
C ILE A 157 22.77 8.15 15.42
N ASP A 158 24.10 8.18 15.51
CA ASP A 158 24.84 9.06 16.41
C ASP A 158 24.71 10.49 15.87
N LEU A 159 23.66 11.19 16.32
CA LEU A 159 23.51 12.64 16.17
C LEU A 159 24.57 13.33 17.03
N ALA A 160 25.79 13.44 16.51
CA ALA A 160 26.79 14.35 17.05
C ALA A 160 26.33 15.81 16.80
N ALA A 161 26.10 16.49 17.92
CA ALA A 161 25.81 17.91 18.06
C ALA A 161 27.01 18.81 17.69
#